data_AF-A0A6M0CRU3-F1
#
_entry.id   AF-A0A6M0CRU3-F1
#
_cell.length_a   1.000
_cell.length_b   1.000
_cell.length_c   1.000
_cell.angle_alpha   90.00
_cell.angle_beta   90.00
_cell.angle_gamma   90.00
#
_symmetry.space_group_name_H-M   'P 1'
#
loop_
_entity.id
_entity.type
_entity.pdbx_description
1 polymer ?
#
loop_
_entity_poly.entity_id
_entity_poly.type
_entity_poly.pdbx_seq_one_letter_code
_entity_poly.pdbx_strand_id
1 'polypeptide(L)'
;MKQYLSYFLCLFTSLVFSQEDRTNSYFDINYFKGNIARHNDDILHLIDGHPSGFIASWNKKTFGKKAWQERYGYPDYGVSFAYQDLKNDILGDTYSLYGHANFYFFKRNIILRIGQGLSYSTNPYDRDTNFRNIAYGSRVLSSTYLMLNYKKERLFNRIGLQAGLSLIHNSNANVKAPNTSINSITFNVGLTYNTDETDTDFIQSEEDKKFTQPIKFNAVFRSGINESDVIGSGQFPFYIFSFYADKRINHKSAFQLGTDVFYSNFLKEYIRYRFVAFPEDELEGNEDFKRVGVFAGHELFISKFSVVTQYGYYVYYPFDFEGRTYIRIGLKHYFNDKIFAAMTLKSHAAKAEAVEFGIGIRL
;
A
#
# COMPACT_ATOMS: atom_id res chain seq x y z
N MET A 1 -35.64 5.32 -12.41
CA MET A 1 -34.32 5.55 -13.03
C MET A 1 -34.13 6.98 -13.54
N LYS A 2 -35.04 7.56 -14.33
CA LYS A 2 -34.88 8.94 -14.86
C LYS A 2 -34.70 10.02 -13.77
N GLN A 3 -35.42 9.94 -12.66
CA GLN A 3 -35.32 10.93 -11.57
C GLN A 3 -33.97 10.86 -10.83
N TYR A 4 -33.44 9.66 -10.56
CA TYR A 4 -32.12 9.48 -9.94
C TYR A 4 -30.96 9.97 -10.82
N LEU A 5 -31.09 9.81 -12.15
CA LEU A 5 -30.12 10.35 -13.10
C LEU A 5 -30.14 11.88 -13.11
N SER A 6 -31.31 12.51 -12.97
CA SER A 6 -31.44 13.96 -12.85
C SER A 6 -30.86 14.49 -11.53
N TYR A 7 -31.10 13.80 -10.40
CA TYR A 7 -30.48 14.18 -9.12
C TYR A 7 -28.96 14.01 -9.16
N PHE A 8 -28.47 12.95 -9.80
CA PHE A 8 -27.04 12.73 -10.02
C PHE A 8 -26.42 13.81 -10.91
N LEU A 9 -27.10 14.22 -11.99
CA LEU A 9 -26.66 15.33 -12.84
C LEU A 9 -26.67 16.68 -12.12
N CYS A 10 -27.70 16.97 -11.30
CA CYS A 10 -27.77 18.23 -10.53
C CYS A 10 -26.72 18.30 -9.39
N LEU A 11 -26.35 17.16 -8.81
CA LEU A 11 -25.21 17.05 -7.89
C LEU A 11 -23.87 17.30 -8.62
N PHE A 12 -23.75 16.89 -9.88
CA PHE A 12 -22.57 17.16 -10.68
C PHE A 12 -22.45 18.63 -11.13
N THR A 13 -23.57 19.29 -11.47
CA THR A 13 -23.54 20.70 -11.90
C THR A 13 -23.25 21.67 -10.76
N SER A 14 -23.60 21.33 -9.52
CA SER A 14 -23.26 22.12 -8.33
C SER A 14 -21.78 22.00 -7.90
N LEU A 15 -21.03 21.04 -8.46
CA LEU A 15 -19.58 20.91 -8.28
C LEU A 15 -18.76 21.70 -9.32
N VAL A 16 -19.42 22.28 -10.33
CA VAL A 16 -18.77 23.12 -11.34
C VAL A 16 -18.82 24.58 -10.87
N PHE A 17 -18.16 24.87 -9.75
CA PHE A 17 -17.77 26.25 -9.47
C PHE A 17 -16.52 26.56 -10.28
N SER A 18 -16.70 27.48 -11.22
CA SER A 18 -15.63 28.19 -11.93
C SER A 18 -14.63 28.75 -10.91
N GLN A 19 -13.38 28.29 -10.94
CA GLN A 19 -12.29 28.93 -10.21
C GLN A 19 -11.41 29.65 -11.23
N GLU A 20 -11.28 30.96 -11.08
CA GLU A 20 -10.30 31.80 -11.80
C GLU A 20 -8.86 31.52 -11.35
N ASP A 21 -8.67 30.66 -10.34
CA ASP A 21 -7.35 30.27 -9.84
C ASP A 21 -6.70 29.18 -10.68
N ARG A 22 -5.37 29.29 -10.85
CA ARG A 22 -4.54 28.22 -11.45
C ARG A 22 -4.80 26.90 -10.75
N THR A 23 -5.31 25.95 -11.51
CA THR A 23 -5.69 24.63 -11.02
C THR A 23 -4.49 23.82 -10.57
N ASN A 24 -3.30 24.12 -11.07
CA ASN A 24 -2.03 23.47 -10.75
C ASN A 24 -2.12 21.95 -10.83
N SER A 25 -2.85 21.47 -11.84
CA SER A 25 -3.20 20.07 -12.00
C SER A 25 -2.76 19.55 -13.37
N TYR A 26 -2.66 18.24 -13.49
CA TYR A 26 -2.50 17.61 -14.79
C TYR A 26 -3.11 16.21 -14.77
N PHE A 27 -3.52 15.77 -15.95
CA PHE A 27 -4.00 14.41 -16.18
C PHE A 27 -2.94 13.62 -16.93
N ASP A 28 -2.88 12.31 -16.67
CA ASP A 28 -2.09 11.42 -17.50
C ASP A 28 -2.80 10.08 -17.74
N ILE A 29 -2.57 9.50 -18.92
CA ILE A 29 -3.02 8.16 -19.27
C ILE A 29 -1.82 7.38 -19.79
N ASN A 30 -1.59 6.19 -19.23
CA ASN A 30 -0.48 5.32 -19.59
C ASN A 30 -1.04 3.99 -20.03
N TYR A 31 -0.81 3.60 -21.28
CA TYR A 31 -1.00 2.23 -21.70
C TYR A 31 0.21 1.41 -21.29
N PHE A 32 0.00 0.19 -20.80
CA PHE A 32 1.09 -0.69 -20.40
C PHE A 32 0.90 -2.11 -20.91
N LYS A 33 2.03 -2.81 -21.09
CA LYS A 33 2.10 -4.25 -21.38
C LYS A 33 3.34 -4.86 -20.73
N GLY A 34 3.26 -6.09 -20.26
CA GLY A 34 4.36 -6.70 -19.52
C GLY A 34 4.23 -8.18 -19.25
N ASN A 35 4.86 -8.62 -18.16
CA ASN A 35 4.91 -10.01 -17.72
C ASN A 35 4.52 -10.14 -16.25
N ILE A 36 3.97 -11.30 -15.88
CA ILE A 36 3.87 -11.69 -14.47
C ILE A 36 5.25 -12.13 -14.00
N ALA A 37 5.74 -11.53 -12.91
CA ALA A 37 6.99 -11.91 -12.29
C ALA A 37 6.80 -13.17 -11.44
N ARG A 38 7.50 -14.25 -11.82
CA ARG A 38 7.60 -15.48 -11.02
C ARG A 38 8.29 -15.15 -9.69
N HIS A 39 7.54 -15.29 -8.60
CA HIS A 39 8.02 -15.08 -7.23
C HIS A 39 7.78 -16.31 -6.34
N ASN A 40 7.04 -17.31 -6.85
CA ASN A 40 6.88 -18.65 -6.33
C ASN A 40 6.63 -19.61 -7.52
N ASP A 41 6.99 -20.87 -7.39
CA ASP A 41 6.79 -21.91 -8.40
C ASP A 41 5.33 -22.36 -8.49
N ASP A 42 4.57 -22.20 -7.41
CA ASP A 42 3.15 -22.52 -7.36
C ASP A 42 2.32 -21.69 -8.35
N ILE A 43 2.79 -20.51 -8.77
CA ILE A 43 2.08 -19.65 -9.72
C ILE A 43 2.43 -19.91 -11.18
N LEU A 44 3.31 -20.87 -11.49
CA LEU A 44 3.80 -21.10 -12.87
C LEU A 44 2.67 -21.34 -13.86
N HIS A 45 1.63 -22.09 -13.48
CA HIS A 45 0.46 -22.34 -14.34
C HIS A 45 -0.44 -21.12 -14.55
N LEU A 46 -0.22 -20.03 -13.81
CA LEU A 46 -0.95 -18.78 -13.95
C LEU A 46 -0.21 -17.78 -14.87
N ILE A 47 1.05 -18.06 -15.21
CA ILE A 47 1.88 -17.22 -16.10
C ILE A 47 1.72 -17.72 -17.55
N ASP A 48 0.56 -17.42 -18.14
CA ASP A 48 0.19 -17.92 -19.49
C ASP A 48 0.19 -16.82 -20.58
N GLY A 49 0.37 -15.55 -20.19
CA GLY A 49 0.26 -14.43 -21.11
C GLY A 49 1.01 -13.19 -20.68
N HIS A 50 0.78 -12.10 -21.42
CA HIS A 50 1.41 -10.80 -21.19
C HIS A 50 0.38 -9.79 -20.72
N PRO A 51 0.29 -9.51 -19.40
CA PRO A 51 -0.68 -8.57 -18.88
C PRO A 51 -0.60 -7.21 -19.56
N SER A 52 -1.74 -6.59 -19.79
CA SER A 52 -1.83 -5.28 -20.43
C SER A 52 -3.01 -4.48 -19.89
N GLY A 53 -2.97 -3.17 -20.06
CA GLY A 53 -4.02 -2.32 -19.53
C GLY A 53 -3.66 -0.85 -19.58
N PHE A 54 -4.30 -0.06 -18.73
CA PHE A 54 -4.00 1.36 -18.63
C PHE A 54 -4.08 1.89 -17.20
N ILE A 55 -3.32 2.96 -16.94
CA ILE A 55 -3.39 3.75 -15.71
C ILE A 55 -3.76 5.19 -16.08
N ALA A 56 -4.93 5.63 -15.64
CA ALA A 56 -5.42 7.00 -15.81
C ALA A 56 -5.34 7.74 -14.47
N SER A 57 -4.82 8.96 -14.47
CA SER A 57 -4.50 9.68 -13.24
C SER A 57 -4.85 11.15 -13.30
N TRP A 58 -5.36 11.66 -12.18
CA TRP A 58 -5.37 13.09 -11.88
C TRP A 58 -4.26 13.39 -10.87
N ASN A 59 -3.56 14.50 -11.06
CA ASN A 59 -2.44 14.90 -10.23
C ASN A 59 -2.55 16.37 -9.86
N LYS A 60 -2.16 16.70 -8.62
CA LYS A 60 -2.00 18.06 -8.10
C LYS A 60 -0.51 18.34 -7.91
N LYS A 61 0.00 19.36 -8.61
CA LYS A 61 1.38 19.84 -8.47
C LYS A 61 1.56 20.58 -7.15
N THR A 62 2.74 20.43 -6.53
CA THR A 62 3.13 21.24 -5.37
C THR A 62 4.26 22.21 -5.71
N PHE A 63 4.29 23.36 -5.03
CA PHE A 63 5.19 24.48 -5.36
C PHE A 63 5.87 25.12 -4.16
N GLY A 64 5.84 24.49 -2.97
CA GLY A 64 6.52 25.03 -1.79
C GLY A 64 5.64 25.84 -0.84
N LYS A 65 4.32 25.86 -1.04
CA LYS A 65 3.35 26.50 -0.12
C LYS A 65 3.37 25.91 1.29
N LYS A 66 4.01 24.74 1.47
CA LYS A 66 4.26 24.10 2.76
C LYS A 66 5.70 23.62 2.78
N ALA A 67 6.40 23.79 3.90
CA ALA A 67 7.82 23.47 3.98
C ALA A 67 8.18 22.00 3.69
N TRP A 68 7.26 21.06 3.95
CA TRP A 68 7.49 19.66 3.58
C TRP A 68 7.58 19.46 2.05
N GLN A 69 6.92 20.30 1.25
CA GLN A 69 6.96 20.18 -0.21
C GLN A 69 8.38 20.40 -0.71
N GLU A 70 9.02 21.49 -0.29
CA GLU A 70 10.42 21.77 -0.61
C GLU A 70 11.36 20.68 -0.09
N ARG A 71 11.19 20.24 1.17
CA ARG A 71 12.01 19.17 1.77
C ARG A 71 12.05 17.88 0.94
N TYR A 72 11.00 17.57 0.21
CA TYR A 72 10.88 16.38 -0.63
C TYR A 72 11.01 16.67 -2.14
N GLY A 73 11.48 17.86 -2.51
CA GLY A 73 11.69 18.20 -3.92
C GLY A 73 10.39 18.43 -4.69
N TYR A 74 9.38 19.01 -4.03
CA TYR A 74 8.06 19.36 -4.57
C TYR A 74 7.35 18.16 -5.19
N PRO A 75 7.02 17.13 -4.39
CA PRO A 75 6.32 15.95 -4.88
C PRO A 75 4.89 16.31 -5.26
N ASP A 76 4.35 15.63 -6.27
CA ASP A 76 2.93 15.76 -6.61
C ASP A 76 2.14 14.66 -5.90
N TYR A 77 0.84 14.84 -5.74
CA TYR A 77 -0.04 13.80 -5.24
C TYR A 77 -1.31 13.72 -6.09
N GLY A 78 -2.00 12.59 -6.04
CA GLY A 78 -3.15 12.40 -6.90
C GLY A 78 -3.92 11.12 -6.64
N VAL A 79 -4.81 10.84 -7.59
CA VAL A 79 -5.60 9.60 -7.64
C VAL A 79 -5.39 8.95 -8.99
N SER A 80 -5.20 7.63 -8.99
CA SER A 80 -5.09 6.82 -10.20
C SER A 80 -6.16 5.75 -10.23
N PHE A 81 -6.71 5.52 -11.41
CA PHE A 81 -7.46 4.32 -11.75
C PHE A 81 -6.61 3.45 -12.67
N ALA A 82 -6.58 2.14 -12.43
CA ALA A 82 -5.94 1.19 -13.32
C ALA A 82 -6.89 0.06 -13.70
N TYR A 83 -6.89 -0.28 -14.99
CA TYR A 83 -7.44 -1.53 -15.48
C TYR A 83 -6.28 -2.42 -15.93
N GLN A 84 -6.33 -3.69 -15.58
CA GLN A 84 -5.33 -4.69 -15.99
C GLN A 84 -6.02 -5.99 -16.36
N ASP A 85 -5.83 -6.39 -17.62
CA ASP A 85 -6.15 -7.71 -18.14
C ASP A 85 -4.92 -8.61 -17.97
N LEU A 86 -5.04 -9.70 -17.21
CA LEU A 86 -3.93 -10.61 -16.91
C LEU A 86 -3.69 -11.66 -18.01
N LYS A 87 -4.53 -11.68 -19.06
CA LYS A 87 -4.44 -12.60 -20.20
C LYS A 87 -4.45 -14.07 -19.78
N ASN A 88 -5.24 -14.39 -18.76
CA ASN A 88 -5.41 -15.72 -18.23
C ASN A 88 -6.82 -15.85 -17.61
N ASP A 89 -7.63 -16.81 -18.07
CA ASP A 89 -9.03 -16.94 -17.64
C ASP A 89 -9.20 -17.33 -16.17
N ILE A 90 -8.18 -17.94 -15.55
CA ILE A 90 -8.17 -18.28 -14.11
C ILE A 90 -8.02 -16.99 -13.28
N LEU A 91 -7.18 -16.06 -13.73
CA LEU A 91 -6.92 -14.79 -13.05
C LEU A 91 -7.93 -13.69 -13.39
N GLY A 92 -8.40 -13.66 -14.64
CA GLY A 92 -9.29 -12.63 -15.18
C GLY A 92 -8.66 -11.24 -15.20
N ASP A 93 -9.48 -10.25 -14.84
CA ASP A 93 -9.12 -8.83 -14.85
C ASP A 93 -9.03 -8.26 -13.44
N THR A 94 -8.31 -7.15 -13.32
CA THR A 94 -8.30 -6.32 -12.10
C THR A 94 -8.61 -4.86 -12.39
N TYR A 95 -9.39 -4.25 -11.50
CA TYR A 95 -9.79 -2.84 -11.53
C TYR A 95 -9.37 -2.19 -10.23
N SER A 96 -8.46 -1.22 -10.30
CA SER A 96 -7.78 -0.70 -9.13
C SER A 96 -7.94 0.81 -8.99
N LEU A 97 -8.10 1.29 -7.76
CA LEU A 97 -8.16 2.71 -7.43
C LEU A 97 -7.09 3.02 -6.37
N TYR A 98 -6.25 4.01 -6.63
CA TYR A 98 -5.09 4.34 -5.80
C TYR A 98 -5.09 5.81 -5.40
N GLY A 99 -4.62 6.08 -4.19
CA GLY A 99 -3.96 7.36 -3.90
C GLY A 99 -2.48 7.23 -4.23
N HIS A 100 -1.88 8.25 -4.85
CA HIS A 100 -0.47 8.21 -5.24
C HIS A 100 0.29 9.49 -4.94
N ALA A 101 1.62 9.35 -4.90
CA ALA A 101 2.57 10.46 -4.84
C ALA A 101 3.64 10.30 -5.93
N ASN A 102 4.05 11.41 -6.54
CA ASN A 102 5.12 11.50 -7.53
C ASN A 102 6.35 12.15 -6.91
N PHE A 103 7.47 11.43 -6.89
CA PHE A 103 8.76 11.96 -6.49
C PHE A 103 9.63 12.18 -7.72
N TYR A 104 10.33 13.31 -7.75
CA TYR A 104 11.02 13.79 -8.93
C TYR A 104 12.54 13.75 -8.75
N PHE A 105 13.24 13.32 -9.80
CA PHE A 105 14.69 13.21 -9.88
C PHE A 105 15.20 13.84 -11.18
N PHE A 106 16.52 14.06 -11.28
CA PHE A 106 17.20 14.53 -12.50
C PHE A 106 16.53 15.75 -13.14
N LYS A 107 16.46 16.85 -12.38
CA LYS A 107 15.77 18.10 -12.79
C LYS A 107 14.30 17.86 -13.18
N ARG A 108 13.63 16.98 -12.43
CA ARG A 108 12.22 16.59 -12.60
C ARG A 108 11.89 15.88 -13.92
N ASN A 109 12.88 15.35 -14.63
CA ASN A 109 12.64 14.55 -15.84
C ASN A 109 12.38 13.07 -15.55
N ILE A 110 12.78 12.58 -14.37
CA ILE A 110 12.48 11.22 -13.92
C ILE A 110 11.50 11.28 -12.75
N ILE A 111 10.46 10.46 -12.80
CA ILE A 111 9.44 10.35 -11.78
C ILE A 111 9.41 8.93 -11.23
N LEU A 112 9.44 8.81 -9.91
CA LEU A 112 8.97 7.64 -9.20
C LEU A 112 7.58 7.94 -8.65
N ARG A 113 6.56 7.31 -9.21
CA ARG A 113 5.20 7.33 -8.68
C ARG A 113 4.98 6.10 -7.82
N ILE A 114 4.47 6.31 -6.61
CA ILE A 114 4.10 5.25 -5.68
C ILE A 114 2.59 5.36 -5.46
N GLY A 115 1.84 4.34 -5.84
CA GLY A 115 0.40 4.24 -5.65
C GLY A 115 0.05 3.13 -4.67
N GLN A 116 -0.86 3.42 -3.74
CA GLN A 116 -1.44 2.43 -2.83
C GLN A 116 -2.96 2.54 -2.87
N GLY A 117 -3.64 1.42 -2.90
CA GLY A 117 -5.07 1.40 -3.05
C GLY A 117 -5.70 0.03 -2.92
N LEU A 118 -6.90 -0.08 -3.50
CA LEU A 118 -7.69 -1.29 -3.53
C LEU A 118 -7.90 -1.72 -4.98
N SER A 119 -7.95 -3.02 -5.18
CA SER A 119 -8.21 -3.66 -6.46
C SER A 119 -9.39 -4.62 -6.36
N TYR A 120 -10.19 -4.66 -7.42
CA TYR A 120 -11.29 -5.59 -7.59
C TYR A 120 -10.87 -6.65 -8.63
N SER A 121 -10.79 -7.91 -8.21
CA SER A 121 -10.55 -9.07 -9.07
C SER A 121 -11.87 -9.65 -9.55
N THR A 122 -11.95 -9.92 -10.85
CA THR A 122 -13.15 -10.52 -11.46
C THR A 122 -13.27 -12.01 -11.14
N ASN A 123 -12.15 -12.72 -11.04
CA ASN A 123 -12.11 -14.19 -10.97
C ASN A 123 -11.30 -14.64 -9.74
N PRO A 124 -11.72 -14.35 -8.49
CA PRO A 124 -11.03 -14.88 -7.32
C PRO A 124 -11.13 -16.42 -7.26
N TYR A 125 -10.40 -17.03 -6.33
CA TYR A 125 -10.55 -18.42 -5.95
C TYR A 125 -12.00 -18.76 -5.64
N ASP A 126 -12.46 -19.85 -6.21
CA ASP A 126 -13.73 -20.49 -5.87
C ASP A 126 -13.52 -22.01 -5.90
N ARG A 127 -13.92 -22.71 -4.85
CA ARG A 127 -13.62 -24.14 -4.68
C ARG A 127 -14.20 -25.00 -5.80
N ASP A 128 -15.34 -24.61 -6.35
CA ASP A 128 -16.08 -25.42 -7.31
C ASP A 128 -15.84 -24.96 -8.75
N THR A 129 -15.70 -23.64 -8.96
CA THR A 129 -15.68 -23.04 -10.29
C THR A 129 -14.33 -22.45 -10.70
N ASN A 130 -13.43 -22.14 -9.75
CA ASN A 130 -12.13 -21.52 -10.05
C ASN A 130 -11.03 -21.93 -9.05
N PHE A 131 -10.92 -23.22 -8.77
CA PHE A 131 -10.02 -23.75 -7.73
C PHE A 131 -8.53 -23.60 -8.08
N ARG A 132 -8.21 -23.30 -9.34
CA ARG A 132 -6.83 -23.08 -9.81
C ARG A 132 -6.30 -21.68 -9.51
N ASN A 133 -7.18 -20.72 -9.20
CA ASN A 133 -6.72 -19.38 -8.82
C ASN A 133 -6.24 -19.38 -7.38
N ILE A 134 -4.97 -19.74 -7.19
CA ILE A 134 -4.33 -19.70 -5.87
C ILE A 134 -3.79 -18.30 -5.52
N ALA A 135 -3.99 -17.30 -6.40
CA ALA A 135 -3.44 -15.96 -6.22
C ALA A 135 -4.34 -15.06 -5.39
N TYR A 136 -5.66 -15.16 -5.59
CA TYR A 136 -6.64 -14.23 -5.03
C TYR A 136 -7.79 -14.93 -4.30
N GLY A 137 -7.71 -15.07 -2.97
CA GLY A 137 -8.79 -15.65 -2.16
C GLY A 137 -10.06 -14.79 -2.04
N SER A 138 -10.00 -13.52 -2.45
CA SER A 138 -11.09 -12.54 -2.33
C SER A 138 -11.22 -11.66 -3.57
N ARG A 139 -12.41 -11.10 -3.78
CA ARG A 139 -12.66 -10.12 -4.87
C ARG A 139 -11.98 -8.78 -4.60
N VAL A 140 -11.95 -8.34 -3.34
CA VAL A 140 -11.29 -7.10 -2.95
C VAL A 140 -9.88 -7.43 -2.49
N LEU A 141 -8.91 -6.76 -3.08
CA LEU A 141 -7.47 -6.91 -2.87
C LEU A 141 -6.88 -5.57 -2.45
N SER A 142 -5.79 -5.62 -1.70
CA SER A 142 -4.82 -4.52 -1.63
C SER A 142 -4.04 -4.46 -2.93
N SER A 143 -3.78 -3.24 -3.40
CA SER A 143 -2.96 -3.04 -4.59
C SER A 143 -1.95 -1.93 -4.40
N THR A 144 -0.73 -2.20 -4.82
CA THR A 144 0.38 -1.25 -4.79
C THR A 144 0.99 -1.20 -6.19
N TYR A 145 1.29 0.00 -6.69
CA TYR A 145 2.14 0.11 -7.87
C TYR A 145 3.29 1.08 -7.68
N LEU A 146 4.40 0.76 -8.34
CA LEU A 146 5.56 1.63 -8.52
C LEU A 146 5.69 1.93 -10.00
N MET A 147 5.83 3.18 -10.39
CA MET A 147 6.04 3.58 -11.78
C MET A 147 7.25 4.50 -11.86
N LEU A 148 8.28 4.05 -12.58
CA LEU A 148 9.48 4.81 -12.85
C LEU A 148 9.47 5.26 -14.31
N ASN A 149 9.18 6.53 -14.55
CA ASN A 149 9.07 7.09 -15.89
C ASN A 149 10.08 8.20 -16.13
N TYR A 150 10.57 8.29 -17.36
CA TYR A 150 10.99 9.57 -17.92
C TYR A 150 9.74 10.33 -18.37
N LYS A 151 9.59 11.58 -17.94
CA LYS A 151 8.46 12.45 -18.28
C LYS A 151 8.98 13.75 -18.87
N LYS A 152 8.41 14.12 -20.02
CA LYS A 152 8.59 15.44 -20.63
C LYS A 152 7.23 16.09 -20.84
N GLU A 153 6.94 17.08 -20.02
CA GLU A 153 5.73 17.88 -20.13
C GLU A 153 5.82 18.86 -21.31
N ARG A 154 4.67 19.29 -21.82
CA ARG A 154 4.53 20.42 -22.77
C ARG A 154 5.40 20.30 -24.03
N LEU A 155 5.44 19.11 -24.64
CA LEU A 155 6.04 18.91 -25.96
C LEU A 155 5.24 19.61 -27.06
N PHE A 156 3.92 19.66 -26.91
CA PHE A 156 3.03 20.39 -27.80
C PHE A 156 1.95 21.10 -26.97
N ASN A 157 2.13 22.41 -26.75
CA ASN A 157 1.30 23.22 -25.86
C ASN A 157 1.19 22.61 -24.46
N ARG A 158 0.00 22.12 -24.09
CA ARG A 158 -0.29 21.51 -22.78
C ARG A 158 -0.02 20.00 -22.73
N ILE A 159 0.24 19.38 -23.89
CA ILE A 159 0.45 17.93 -24.04
C ILE A 159 1.93 17.58 -23.90
N GLY A 160 2.23 16.52 -23.17
CA GLY A 160 3.55 15.94 -23.01
C GLY A 160 3.50 14.41 -23.09
N LEU A 161 4.66 13.78 -22.99
CA LEU A 161 4.85 12.34 -23.06
C LEU A 161 5.59 11.82 -21.85
N GLN A 162 5.32 10.56 -21.50
CA GLN A 162 6.11 9.81 -20.56
C GLN A 162 6.22 8.35 -20.95
N ALA A 163 7.31 7.71 -20.57
CA ALA A 163 7.51 6.29 -20.77
C ALA A 163 8.42 5.72 -19.69
N GLY A 164 8.25 4.43 -19.38
CA GLY A 164 9.04 3.79 -18.34
C GLY A 164 8.51 2.43 -17.94
N LEU A 165 8.82 2.04 -16.71
CA LEU A 165 8.48 0.75 -16.15
C LEU A 165 7.51 0.92 -14.99
N SER A 166 6.56 0.00 -14.89
CA SER A 166 5.66 -0.11 -13.75
C SER A 166 5.71 -1.51 -13.15
N LEU A 167 5.71 -1.59 -11.82
CA LEU A 167 5.47 -2.81 -11.06
C LEU A 167 4.09 -2.67 -10.40
N ILE A 168 3.19 -3.62 -10.64
CA ILE A 168 1.86 -3.66 -10.05
C ILE A 168 1.74 -4.94 -9.21
N HIS A 169 1.45 -4.80 -7.93
CA HIS A 169 1.27 -5.89 -6.98
C HIS A 169 -0.20 -5.93 -6.54
N ASN A 170 -0.85 -7.08 -6.67
CA ASN A 170 -2.19 -7.33 -6.15
C ASN A 170 -2.15 -8.51 -5.18
N SER A 171 -2.66 -8.34 -3.97
CA SER A 171 -2.81 -9.40 -2.97
C SER A 171 -3.96 -9.08 -2.02
N ASN A 172 -4.47 -10.06 -1.27
CA ASN A 172 -5.46 -9.78 -0.22
C ASN A 172 -4.84 -9.63 1.18
N ALA A 173 -3.52 -9.60 1.28
CA ALA A 173 -2.76 -9.47 2.52
C ALA A 173 -3.18 -10.45 3.63
N ASN A 174 -3.42 -11.71 3.25
CA ASN A 174 -3.84 -12.81 4.11
C ASN A 174 -5.19 -12.58 4.81
N VAL A 175 -6.04 -11.71 4.25
CA VAL A 175 -7.44 -11.60 4.68
C VAL A 175 -8.19 -12.89 4.41
N LYS A 176 -7.91 -13.58 3.29
CA LYS A 176 -8.56 -14.85 2.93
C LYS A 176 -7.65 -15.74 2.10
N ALA A 177 -7.50 -17.00 2.47
CA ALA A 177 -6.73 -17.96 1.69
C ALA A 177 -7.50 -18.44 0.44
N PRO A 178 -6.82 -18.79 -0.66
CA PRO A 178 -5.37 -18.68 -0.89
C PRO A 178 -4.92 -17.25 -1.24
N ASN A 179 -3.63 -16.93 -1.08
CA ASN A 179 -3.10 -15.61 -1.39
C ASN A 179 -1.63 -15.65 -1.84
N THR A 180 -1.33 -16.34 -2.95
CA THR A 180 0.02 -16.27 -3.53
C THR A 180 0.34 -14.91 -4.15
N SER A 181 -0.67 -14.07 -4.44
CA SER A 181 -0.54 -12.75 -5.10
C SER A 181 -0.10 -12.81 -6.57
N ILE A 182 -0.19 -11.68 -7.27
CA ILE A 182 0.39 -11.49 -8.60
C ILE A 182 1.20 -10.19 -8.62
N ASN A 183 2.40 -10.30 -9.17
CA ASN A 183 3.29 -9.18 -9.46
C ASN A 183 3.42 -9.04 -10.97
N SER A 184 3.08 -7.87 -11.52
CA SER A 184 3.25 -7.57 -12.94
C SER A 184 4.33 -6.53 -13.14
N ILE A 185 5.32 -6.83 -13.98
CA ILE A 185 6.35 -5.88 -14.41
C ILE A 185 6.01 -5.49 -15.85
N THR A 186 5.70 -4.21 -16.06
CA THR A 186 5.16 -3.71 -17.32
C THR A 186 5.99 -2.55 -17.82
N PHE A 187 6.07 -2.42 -19.14
CA PHE A 187 6.53 -1.21 -19.81
C PHE A 187 5.31 -0.37 -20.17
N ASN A 188 5.38 0.93 -19.91
CA ASN A 188 4.28 1.85 -20.16
C ASN A 188 4.72 3.05 -21.01
N VAL A 189 3.79 3.52 -21.84
CA VAL A 189 3.89 4.78 -22.59
C VAL A 189 2.61 5.56 -22.36
N GLY A 190 2.74 6.86 -22.11
CA GLY A 190 1.61 7.68 -21.74
C GLY A 190 1.70 9.12 -22.20
N LEU A 191 0.53 9.75 -22.25
CA LEU A 191 0.34 11.16 -22.53
C LEU A 191 0.05 11.89 -21.22
N THR A 192 0.55 13.12 -21.13
CA THR A 192 0.28 14.02 -20.00
C THR A 192 -0.40 15.28 -20.53
N TYR A 193 -1.43 15.78 -19.86
CA TYR A 193 -2.12 17.03 -20.21
C TYR A 193 -2.14 17.97 -19.01
N ASN A 194 -1.44 19.09 -19.11
CA ASN A 194 -1.43 20.13 -18.09
C ASN A 194 -2.68 20.99 -18.21
N THR A 195 -3.39 21.25 -17.11
CA THR A 195 -4.61 22.05 -17.16
C THR A 195 -4.30 23.54 -17.33
N ASP A 196 -3.19 24.02 -16.76
CA ASP A 196 -2.74 25.41 -16.89
C ASP A 196 -1.77 25.57 -18.10
N GLU A 197 -1.65 26.79 -18.63
CA GLU A 197 -0.77 27.09 -19.79
C GLU A 197 0.71 27.17 -19.46
N THR A 198 1.02 27.67 -18.27
CA THR A 198 2.38 27.87 -17.78
C THR A 198 2.51 27.24 -16.41
N ASP A 199 3.73 26.81 -16.08
CA ASP A 199 4.00 26.30 -14.74
C ASP A 199 4.11 27.47 -13.73
N THR A 200 3.91 27.15 -12.47
CA THR A 200 4.10 28.08 -11.36
C THR A 200 5.53 27.93 -10.85
N ASP A 201 6.16 29.03 -10.44
CA ASP A 201 7.50 28.99 -9.89
C ASP A 201 7.54 28.30 -8.52
N PHE A 202 8.65 27.64 -8.22
CA PHE A 202 8.88 27.01 -6.94
C PHE A 202 9.22 28.06 -5.87
N ILE A 203 8.55 27.95 -4.73
CA ILE A 203 8.81 28.74 -3.54
C ILE A 203 9.88 28.00 -2.72
N GLN A 204 10.95 28.71 -2.38
CA GLN A 204 11.95 28.25 -1.42
C GLN A 204 11.69 28.91 -0.06
N SER A 205 11.74 28.12 1.01
CA SER A 205 11.56 28.60 2.38
C SER A 205 12.91 28.83 3.05
N GLU A 206 13.00 29.88 3.86
CA GLU A 206 14.16 30.16 4.71
C GLU A 206 14.14 29.33 6.02
N GLU A 207 13.45 28.19 6.04
CA GLU A 207 13.16 27.47 7.28
C GLU A 207 14.43 26.90 7.92
N ASP A 208 14.48 26.97 9.25
CA ASP A 208 15.64 26.60 10.05
C ASP A 208 16.00 25.12 9.86
N LYS A 209 17.27 24.84 9.54
CA LYS A 209 17.70 23.48 9.17
C LYS A 209 17.74 22.53 10.37
N LYS A 210 17.73 23.05 11.59
CA LYS A 210 17.85 22.27 12.83
C LYS A 210 16.47 22.02 13.45
N PHE A 211 16.13 20.75 13.63
CA PHE A 211 14.91 20.34 14.32
C PHE A 211 15.12 19.02 15.04
N THR A 212 14.68 18.92 16.29
CA THR A 212 14.62 17.67 17.04
C THR A 212 13.49 17.75 18.05
N GLN A 213 12.98 16.60 18.49
CA GLN A 213 12.03 16.52 19.61
C GLN A 213 12.65 15.68 20.75
N PRO A 214 12.21 15.89 22.00
CA PRO A 214 12.51 14.93 23.08
C PRO A 214 11.97 13.54 22.75
N ILE A 215 12.41 12.55 23.53
CA ILE A 215 11.84 11.20 23.44
C ILE A 215 10.35 11.28 23.79
N LYS A 216 9.53 10.65 22.95
CA LYS A 216 8.10 10.53 23.15
C LYS A 216 7.71 9.07 23.34
N PHE A 217 6.67 8.83 24.13
CA PHE A 217 6.17 7.48 24.38
C PHE A 217 4.87 7.25 23.62
N ASN A 218 4.76 6.07 23.01
CA ASN A 218 3.65 5.73 22.16
C ASN A 218 2.96 4.48 22.69
N ALA A 219 1.64 4.52 22.72
CA ALA A 219 0.78 3.35 22.94
C ALA A 219 -0.14 3.21 21.73
N VAL A 220 -0.17 2.02 21.12
CA VAL A 220 -0.92 1.78 19.88
C VAL A 220 -1.68 0.47 20.00
N PHE A 221 -2.96 0.52 19.69
CA PHE A 221 -3.78 -0.66 19.48
C PHE A 221 -3.96 -0.87 17.99
N ARG A 222 -3.77 -2.10 17.51
CA ARG A 222 -4.07 -2.51 16.13
C ARG A 222 -4.94 -3.75 16.11
N SER A 223 -5.79 -3.81 15.11
CA SER A 223 -6.68 -4.93 14.85
C SER A 223 -6.98 -5.03 13.34
N GLY A 224 -7.58 -6.14 12.96
CA GLY A 224 -7.91 -6.49 11.59
C GLY A 224 -8.42 -7.92 11.56
N ILE A 225 -8.58 -8.46 10.35
CA ILE A 225 -8.94 -9.86 10.13
C ILE A 225 -7.87 -10.52 9.29
N ASN A 226 -7.60 -11.78 9.57
CA ASN A 226 -6.77 -12.62 8.72
C ASN A 226 -7.18 -14.09 8.81
N GLU A 227 -6.73 -14.87 7.85
CA GLU A 227 -6.91 -16.33 7.76
C GLU A 227 -5.52 -17.00 7.74
N SER A 228 -5.44 -18.26 8.13
CA SER A 228 -4.22 -19.04 7.95
C SER A 228 -4.01 -19.39 6.47
N ASP A 229 -2.83 -19.87 6.08
CA ASP A 229 -2.61 -20.30 4.69
C ASP A 229 -3.41 -21.57 4.31
N VAL A 230 -4.11 -22.18 5.26
CA VAL A 230 -5.02 -23.31 5.05
C VAL A 230 -6.36 -22.80 4.54
N ILE A 231 -6.67 -23.12 3.28
CA ILE A 231 -7.90 -22.73 2.60
C ILE A 231 -9.12 -23.25 3.38
N GLY A 232 -10.00 -22.33 3.80
CA GLY A 232 -11.24 -22.68 4.49
C GLY A 232 -11.08 -22.82 6.00
N SER A 233 -9.94 -22.42 6.56
CA SER A 233 -9.74 -22.31 8.02
C SER A 233 -10.57 -21.16 8.63
N GLY A 234 -10.96 -20.17 7.83
CA GLY A 234 -11.84 -19.09 8.24
C GLY A 234 -11.10 -17.85 8.72
N GLN A 235 -11.83 -16.73 8.76
CA GLN A 235 -11.27 -15.42 9.08
C GLN A 235 -11.42 -15.13 10.57
N PHE A 236 -10.34 -14.72 11.21
CA PHE A 236 -10.31 -14.42 12.63
C PHE A 236 -9.81 -13.00 12.89
N PRO A 237 -10.35 -12.32 13.92
CA PRO A 237 -9.79 -11.06 14.34
C PRO A 237 -8.45 -11.27 15.03
N PHE A 238 -7.56 -10.30 14.93
CA PHE A 238 -6.35 -10.24 15.75
C PHE A 238 -6.28 -8.93 16.54
N TYR A 239 -5.46 -8.93 17.59
CA TYR A 239 -5.24 -7.77 18.45
C TYR A 239 -3.75 -7.61 18.72
N ILE A 240 -3.24 -6.40 18.53
CA ILE A 240 -1.83 -6.08 18.74
C ILE A 240 -1.73 -4.82 19.58
N PHE A 241 -0.99 -4.93 20.68
CA PHE A 241 -0.69 -3.82 21.56
C PHE A 241 0.79 -3.49 21.43
N SER A 242 1.09 -2.26 21.01
CA SER A 242 2.47 -1.79 20.88
C SER A 242 2.75 -0.67 21.86
N PHE A 243 3.91 -0.76 22.52
CA PHE A 243 4.44 0.29 23.37
C PHE A 243 5.86 0.60 22.94
N TYR A 244 6.16 1.86 22.60
CA TYR A 244 7.48 2.22 22.11
C TYR A 244 7.86 3.67 22.41
N ALA A 245 9.15 3.90 22.56
CA ALA A 245 9.74 5.22 22.57
C ALA A 245 10.12 5.63 21.14
N ASP A 246 9.88 6.89 20.77
CA ASP A 246 10.40 7.47 19.54
C ASP A 246 11.26 8.71 19.81
N LYS A 247 12.34 8.86 19.04
CA LYS A 247 13.20 10.04 19.06
C LYS A 247 13.25 10.67 17.68
N ARG A 248 12.63 11.85 17.53
CA ARG A 248 12.69 12.62 16.28
C ARG A 248 14.00 13.37 16.17
N ILE A 249 14.83 12.96 15.21
CA ILE A 249 16.20 13.46 15.02
C ILE A 249 16.28 14.62 14.03
N ASN A 250 15.31 14.73 13.12
CA ASN A 250 15.17 15.83 12.17
C ASN A 250 13.71 15.94 11.68
N HIS A 251 13.42 16.88 10.79
CA HIS A 251 12.06 17.06 10.26
C HIS A 251 11.50 15.82 9.56
N LYS A 252 12.36 14.97 9.00
CA LYS A 252 12.00 13.80 8.20
C LYS A 252 12.02 12.50 9.00
N SER A 253 12.83 12.37 10.04
CA SER A 253 13.15 11.06 10.61
C SER A 253 13.00 10.99 12.12
N ALA A 254 12.43 9.88 12.59
CA ALA A 254 12.52 9.41 13.97
C ALA A 254 12.95 7.94 14.01
N PHE A 255 13.65 7.58 15.08
CA PHE A 255 13.90 6.17 15.42
C PHE A 255 12.94 5.71 16.50
N GLN A 256 12.57 4.44 16.45
CA GLN A 256 11.63 3.79 17.36
C GLN A 256 12.30 2.58 18.01
N LEU A 257 12.00 2.35 19.28
CA LEU A 257 12.35 1.12 20.00
C LEU A 257 11.20 0.75 20.92
N GLY A 258 10.73 -0.49 20.86
CA GLY A 258 9.63 -0.91 21.72
C GLY A 258 9.28 -2.39 21.64
N THR A 259 8.08 -2.69 22.09
CA THR A 259 7.54 -4.03 22.22
C THR A 259 6.15 -4.14 21.61
N ASP A 260 5.82 -5.34 21.15
CA ASP A 260 4.52 -5.72 20.64
C ASP A 260 4.00 -6.96 21.39
N VAL A 261 2.73 -6.95 21.75
CA VAL A 261 2.01 -8.14 22.24
C VAL A 261 0.96 -8.53 21.20
N PHE A 262 1.02 -9.75 20.71
CA PHE A 262 0.20 -10.25 19.61
C PHE A 262 -0.79 -11.31 20.09
N TYR A 263 -2.06 -11.11 19.74
CA TYR A 263 -3.13 -12.08 19.86
C TYR A 263 -3.65 -12.39 18.44
N SER A 264 -2.99 -13.31 17.75
CA SER A 264 -3.33 -13.70 16.38
C SER A 264 -4.25 -14.93 16.40
N ASN A 265 -5.56 -14.74 16.49
CA ASN A 265 -6.49 -15.85 16.74
C ASN A 265 -6.50 -16.92 15.64
N PHE A 266 -6.16 -16.57 14.39
CA PHE A 266 -6.03 -17.56 13.30
C PHE A 266 -5.02 -18.67 13.62
N LEU A 267 -4.01 -18.39 14.46
CA LEU A 267 -3.01 -19.38 14.86
C LEU A 267 -3.63 -20.52 15.67
N LYS A 268 -4.73 -20.30 16.39
CA LYS A 268 -5.42 -21.39 17.11
C LYS A 268 -5.91 -22.46 16.15
N GLU A 269 -6.51 -22.03 15.04
CA GLU A 269 -7.01 -22.94 14.01
C GLU A 269 -5.84 -23.60 13.27
N TYR A 270 -4.78 -22.84 12.99
CA TYR A 270 -3.58 -23.38 12.35
C TYR A 270 -2.87 -24.43 13.23
N ILE A 271 -2.70 -24.17 14.52
CA ILE A 271 -2.13 -25.11 15.51
C ILE A 271 -2.96 -26.39 15.54
N ARG A 272 -4.29 -26.28 15.64
CA ARG A 272 -5.19 -27.43 15.63
C ARG A 272 -5.07 -28.23 14.33
N TYR A 273 -5.02 -27.55 13.19
CA TYR A 273 -4.83 -28.20 11.89
C TYR A 273 -3.52 -28.98 11.84
N ARG A 274 -2.41 -28.36 12.28
CA ARG A 274 -1.09 -29.01 12.31
C ARG A 274 -1.08 -30.23 13.22
N PHE A 275 -1.61 -30.10 14.44
CA PHE A 275 -1.74 -31.20 15.39
C PHE A 275 -2.50 -32.41 14.82
N VAL A 276 -3.62 -32.19 14.12
CA VAL A 276 -4.44 -33.28 13.57
C VAL A 276 -3.86 -33.87 12.29
N ALA A 277 -3.31 -33.03 11.40
CA ALA A 277 -2.91 -33.44 10.05
C ALA A 277 -1.45 -33.90 9.95
N PHE A 278 -0.58 -33.46 10.87
CA PHE A 278 0.86 -33.72 10.85
C PHE A 278 1.36 -34.19 12.23
N PRO A 279 1.08 -35.45 12.63
CA PRO A 279 1.52 -36.00 13.91
C PRO A 279 3.04 -35.94 14.15
N GLU A 280 3.83 -35.88 13.07
CA GLU A 280 5.28 -35.71 13.09
C GLU A 280 5.76 -34.35 13.64
N ASP A 281 4.87 -33.36 13.74
CA ASP A 281 5.20 -32.06 14.36
C ASP A 281 5.29 -32.16 15.89
N GLU A 282 4.89 -33.29 16.49
CA GLU A 282 4.92 -33.55 17.94
C GLU A 282 4.22 -32.47 18.80
N LEU A 283 3.17 -31.87 18.24
CA LEU A 283 2.37 -30.83 18.90
C LEU A 283 1.44 -31.43 19.96
N GLU A 284 1.16 -30.66 21.01
CA GLU A 284 0.11 -30.92 22.00
C GLU A 284 -1.27 -30.42 21.52
N GLY A 285 -1.30 -29.52 20.52
CA GLY A 285 -2.52 -28.95 19.93
C GLY A 285 -3.18 -27.86 20.78
N ASN A 286 -2.55 -27.47 21.89
CA ASN A 286 -2.98 -26.44 22.83
C ASN A 286 -1.93 -25.33 23.00
N GLU A 287 -0.95 -25.27 22.11
CA GLU A 287 0.16 -24.32 22.15
C GLU A 287 -0.36 -22.88 22.22
N ASP A 288 0.37 -22.03 22.93
CA ASP A 288 -0.09 -20.66 23.12
C ASP A 288 0.09 -19.83 21.84
N PHE A 289 -1.02 -19.54 21.17
CA PHE A 289 -1.05 -18.70 19.96
C PHE A 289 -0.55 -17.26 20.15
N LYS A 290 -0.35 -16.80 21.40
CA LYS A 290 0.14 -15.45 21.71
C LYS A 290 1.63 -15.33 21.44
N ARG A 291 2.05 -14.14 21.00
CA ARG A 291 3.46 -13.82 20.78
C ARG A 291 3.82 -12.49 21.44
N VAL A 292 5.06 -12.34 21.89
CA VAL A 292 5.60 -11.05 22.35
C VAL A 292 6.88 -10.77 21.58
N GLY A 293 6.97 -9.56 21.02
CA GLY A 293 8.12 -9.11 20.25
C GLY A 293 8.75 -7.87 20.83
N VAL A 294 10.03 -7.68 20.49
CA VAL A 294 10.72 -6.39 20.57
C VAL A 294 11.06 -5.94 19.17
N PHE A 295 11.04 -4.63 18.92
CA PHE A 295 11.35 -4.09 17.59
C PHE A 295 12.15 -2.81 17.66
N ALA A 296 12.97 -2.60 16.62
CA ALA A 296 13.54 -1.32 16.27
C ALA A 296 12.88 -0.82 14.97
N GLY A 297 12.73 0.49 14.83
CA GLY A 297 12.05 1.06 13.68
C GLY A 297 12.48 2.46 13.31
N HIS A 298 11.99 2.88 12.15
CA HIS A 298 12.15 4.20 11.58
C HIS A 298 10.79 4.75 11.15
N GLU A 299 10.63 6.06 11.31
CA GLU A 299 9.47 6.79 10.83
C GLU A 299 9.90 7.98 9.96
N LEU A 300 9.40 7.99 8.72
CA LEU A 300 9.63 9.02 7.72
C LEU A 300 8.41 9.97 7.65
N PHE A 301 8.56 11.21 8.10
CA PHE A 301 7.47 12.20 8.17
C PHE A 301 7.28 12.99 6.87
N ILE A 302 6.09 12.86 6.27
CA ILE A 302 5.67 13.58 5.06
C ILE A 302 4.38 14.33 5.40
N SER A 303 4.51 15.60 5.81
CA SER A 303 3.36 16.41 6.29
C SER A 303 2.70 15.77 7.52
N LYS A 304 1.36 15.63 7.51
CA LYS A 304 0.58 14.89 8.52
C LYS A 304 0.64 13.37 8.37
N PHE A 305 1.24 12.87 7.30
CA PHE A 305 1.44 11.45 7.10
C PHE A 305 2.87 11.06 7.48
N SER A 306 3.07 9.79 7.80
CA SER A 306 4.42 9.23 7.88
C SER A 306 4.45 7.79 7.39
N VAL A 307 5.60 7.37 6.88
CA VAL A 307 5.88 5.97 6.55
C VAL A 307 6.62 5.35 7.72
N VAL A 308 6.15 4.21 8.19
CA VAL A 308 6.76 3.45 9.30
C VAL A 308 7.41 2.20 8.73
N THR A 309 8.61 1.90 9.19
CA THR A 309 9.32 0.65 8.92
C THR A 309 9.87 0.11 10.24
N GLN A 310 9.58 -1.15 10.56
CA GLN A 310 10.02 -1.78 11.80
C GLN A 310 10.53 -3.17 11.51
N TYR A 311 11.56 -3.57 12.24
CA TYR A 311 12.10 -4.91 12.27
C TYR A 311 12.04 -5.41 13.71
N GLY A 312 11.43 -6.56 13.91
CA GLY A 312 11.22 -7.13 15.24
C GLY A 312 11.58 -8.59 15.36
N TYR A 313 11.73 -9.01 16.60
CA TYR A 313 12.11 -10.36 17.01
C TYR A 313 11.17 -10.83 18.11
N TYR A 314 10.61 -12.04 17.97
CA TYR A 314 9.74 -12.61 18.99
C TYR A 314 10.55 -13.19 20.16
N VAL A 315 10.44 -12.54 21.31
CA VAL A 315 11.03 -13.00 22.57
C VAL A 315 10.18 -14.09 23.23
N TYR A 316 8.85 -14.02 23.08
CA TYR A 316 7.92 -15.09 23.44
C TYR A 316 7.24 -15.62 22.17
N TYR A 317 7.49 -16.89 21.86
CA TYR A 317 7.15 -17.53 20.60
C TYR A 317 7.05 -19.07 20.80
N PRO A 318 5.97 -19.54 21.43
CA PRO A 318 5.84 -20.95 21.85
C PRO A 318 5.40 -21.88 20.72
N PHE A 319 4.94 -21.36 19.59
CA PHE A 319 4.60 -22.12 18.38
C PHE A 319 5.35 -21.54 17.17
N ASP A 320 6.00 -22.41 16.38
CA ASP A 320 6.73 -21.99 15.19
C ASP A 320 5.79 -21.72 14.00
N PHE A 321 5.80 -20.47 13.55
CA PHE A 321 5.00 -19.92 12.46
C PHE A 321 5.77 -18.86 11.69
N GLU A 322 6.25 -19.23 10.50
CA GLU A 322 6.95 -18.33 9.56
C GLU A 322 8.21 -17.67 10.14
N GLY A 323 8.81 -18.27 11.17
CA GLY A 323 10.06 -17.84 11.76
C GLY A 323 9.96 -16.72 12.80
N ARG A 324 11.08 -16.52 13.50
CA ARG A 324 11.14 -15.75 14.76
C ARG A 324 11.32 -14.24 14.60
N THR A 325 11.37 -13.75 13.37
CA THR A 325 11.53 -12.32 13.05
C THR A 325 10.35 -11.83 12.24
N TYR A 326 10.00 -10.56 12.39
CA TYR A 326 8.94 -9.94 11.61
C TYR A 326 9.34 -8.55 11.13
N ILE A 327 8.72 -8.12 10.04
CA ILE A 327 8.83 -6.77 9.50
C ILE A 327 7.45 -6.14 9.55
N ARG A 328 7.40 -4.84 9.83
CA ARG A 328 6.17 -4.05 9.71
C ARG A 328 6.45 -2.81 8.88
N ILE A 329 5.68 -2.62 7.82
CA ILE A 329 5.71 -1.42 6.98
C ILE A 329 4.32 -0.79 6.91
N GLY A 330 4.21 0.53 6.89
CA GLY A 330 2.90 1.14 6.65
C GLY A 330 2.87 2.65 6.77
N LEU A 331 1.65 3.17 6.86
CA LEU A 331 1.37 4.60 6.90
C LEU A 331 0.72 4.98 8.23
N LYS A 332 1.11 6.12 8.77
CA LYS A 332 0.37 6.81 9.85
C LYS A 332 -0.21 8.11 9.32
N HIS A 333 -1.33 8.51 9.91
CA HIS A 333 -1.91 9.84 9.77
C HIS A 333 -2.08 10.48 11.14
N TYR A 334 -1.38 11.60 11.37
CA TYR A 334 -1.49 12.39 12.59
C TYR A 334 -2.66 13.37 12.48
N PHE A 335 -3.67 13.19 13.33
CA PHE A 335 -4.77 14.14 13.47
C PHE A 335 -4.30 15.40 14.22
N ASN A 336 -3.42 15.21 15.20
CA ASN A 336 -2.72 16.23 15.97
C ASN A 336 -1.38 15.65 16.49
N ASP A 337 -0.68 16.40 17.35
CA ASP A 337 0.64 15.98 17.86
C ASP A 337 0.63 14.78 18.81
N LYS A 338 -0.57 14.35 19.24
CA LYS A 338 -0.79 13.27 20.20
C LYS A 338 -1.54 12.08 19.63
N ILE A 339 -2.44 12.24 18.67
CA ILE A 339 -3.33 11.18 18.19
C ILE A 339 -3.05 10.91 16.72
N PHE A 340 -2.89 9.63 16.39
CA PHE A 340 -2.74 9.17 15.02
C PHE A 340 -3.53 7.90 14.74
N ALA A 341 -3.90 7.71 13.48
CA ALA A 341 -4.30 6.41 12.93
C ALA A 341 -3.13 5.79 12.17
N ALA A 342 -3.13 4.46 12.04
CA ALA A 342 -2.12 3.70 11.31
C ALA A 342 -2.77 2.60 10.46
N MET A 343 -2.18 2.35 9.30
CA MET A 343 -2.43 1.17 8.47
C MET A 343 -1.08 0.54 8.16
N THR A 344 -0.83 -0.66 8.67
CA THR A 344 0.47 -1.35 8.56
C THR A 344 0.32 -2.77 8.06
N LEU A 345 1.26 -3.25 7.26
CA LEU A 345 1.39 -4.64 6.86
C LEU A 345 2.47 -5.28 7.72
N LYS A 346 2.11 -6.34 8.46
CA LYS A 346 3.07 -7.20 9.13
C LYS A 346 3.41 -8.39 8.23
N SER A 347 4.70 -8.70 8.10
CA SER A 347 5.17 -9.83 7.31
C SER A 347 6.31 -10.58 8.00
N HIS A 348 6.52 -11.80 7.56
CA HIS A 348 7.64 -12.66 7.88
C HIS A 348 8.45 -12.85 6.59
N ALA A 349 9.59 -12.16 6.50
CA ALA A 349 10.29 -11.96 5.22
C ALA A 349 9.31 -11.47 4.12
N ALA A 350 9.13 -12.25 3.05
CA ALA A 350 8.25 -11.93 1.94
C ALA A 350 6.79 -12.37 2.13
N LYS A 351 6.45 -13.07 3.22
CA LYS A 351 5.08 -13.57 3.48
C LYS A 351 4.30 -12.61 4.38
N ALA A 352 3.22 -12.04 3.86
CA ALA A 352 2.33 -11.20 4.65
C ALA A 352 1.62 -12.03 5.73
N GLU A 353 1.51 -11.52 6.97
CA GLU A 353 0.65 -12.12 7.99
C GLU A 353 -0.70 -11.40 8.08
N ALA A 354 -0.68 -10.06 8.06
CA ALA A 354 -1.90 -9.26 8.19
C ALA A 354 -1.69 -7.80 7.80
N VAL A 355 -2.75 -7.19 7.24
CA VAL A 355 -2.96 -5.74 7.29
C VAL A 355 -3.63 -5.36 8.59
N GLU A 356 -2.97 -4.47 9.32
CA GLU A 356 -3.29 -3.98 10.65
C GLU A 356 -3.81 -2.54 10.55
N PHE A 357 -5.00 -2.28 11.12
CA PHE A 357 -5.52 -0.93 11.31
C PHE A 357 -5.38 -0.55 12.77
N GLY A 358 -4.86 0.64 13.06
CA GLY A 358 -4.57 1.04 14.43
C GLY A 358 -4.87 2.49 14.75
N ILE A 359 -5.02 2.72 16.04
CA ILE A 359 -5.10 4.06 16.65
C ILE A 359 -4.05 4.10 17.74
N GLY A 360 -3.31 5.22 17.79
CA GLY A 360 -2.24 5.40 18.74
C GLY A 360 -2.24 6.79 19.38
N ILE A 361 -1.66 6.83 20.58
CA ILE A 361 -1.38 8.05 21.31
C ILE A 361 0.14 8.19 21.43
N ARG A 362 0.65 9.40 21.19
CA ARG A 362 2.05 9.82 21.28
C ARG A 362 2.16 10.93 22.33
N LEU A 363 2.75 10.62 23.47
CA LEU A 363 2.91 11.52 24.63
C LEU A 363 4.24 12.26 24.57
#